data_AF-A0A7K8IVA8-F1
#
_entry.id   AF-A0A7K8IVA8-F1
#
_cell.length_a   1.000
_cell.length_b   1.000
_cell.length_c   1.000
_cell.angle_alpha   90.00
_cell.angle_beta   90.00
_cell.angle_gamma   90.00
#
_symmetry.space_group_name_H-M   'P 1'
#
loop_
_entity.id
_entity.type
_entity.pdbx_description
1 polymer ?
#
loop_
_entity_poly.entity_id
_entity_poly.type
_entity_poly.pdbx_seq_one_letter_code
_entity_poly.pdbx_strand_id
1 'polypeptide(L)'
;KYTKFSIFYYWTNSMDQKTPIYNRSENVAIPSGEENKTAALSYDYKIMPLENTSSTGTYYCEVKWNDVQKMGKGVFVLARDTGYINTSYGWEILVALTVLLAVLSITATALLLWKRKVVCPRRNQPNILRQKVETQLPSASPPPPPPVYD
;
A
#
# COMPACT_ATOMS: atom_id res chain seq x y z
N LYS A 1 -8.25 35.66 33.08
CA LYS A 1 -8.05 36.18 31.70
C LYS A 1 -8.29 35.11 30.62
N TYR A 2 -7.99 33.84 30.89
CA TYR A 2 -8.10 32.72 29.93
C TYR A 2 -9.38 31.88 30.07
N THR A 3 -10.26 32.25 31.00
CA THR A 3 -11.48 31.50 31.32
C THR A 3 -12.55 31.65 30.26
N LYS A 4 -12.58 32.77 29.54
CA LYS A 4 -13.52 33.04 28.45
C LYS A 4 -12.77 33.05 27.12
N PHE A 5 -13.20 32.18 26.21
CA PHE A 5 -12.58 32.04 24.89
C PHE A 5 -13.58 31.51 23.87
N SER A 6 -13.28 31.73 22.59
CA SER A 6 -14.08 31.21 21.49
C SER A 6 -13.23 30.28 20.63
N ILE A 7 -13.82 29.15 20.26
CA ILE A 7 -13.23 28.15 19.37
C ILE A 7 -13.94 28.28 18.02
N PHE A 8 -13.16 28.38 16.95
CA PHE A 8 -13.60 28.48 15.57
C PHE A 8 -13.07 27.31 14.77
N TYR A 9 -13.98 26.61 14.10
CA TYR A 9 -13.67 25.55 13.15
C TYR A 9 -13.98 26.06 11.75
N TYR A 10 -13.02 25.94 10.86
CA TYR A 10 -13.15 26.33 9.46
C TYR A 10 -12.23 25.48 8.60
N TRP A 11 -12.45 25.50 7.30
CA TRP A 11 -11.52 24.89 6.35
C TRP A 11 -11.14 25.88 5.27
N THR A 12 -9.99 25.67 4.65
CA THR A 12 -9.51 26.44 3.51
C THR A 12 -9.41 25.55 2.28
N ASN A 13 -9.96 26.00 1.15
CA ASN A 13 -9.78 25.33 -0.13
C ASN A 13 -8.38 25.62 -0.72
N SER A 14 -8.11 25.08 -1.91
CA SER A 14 -6.85 25.32 -2.65
C SER A 14 -6.66 26.78 -3.11
N MET A 15 -7.69 27.61 -3.00
CA MET A 15 -7.66 29.04 -3.32
C MET A 15 -7.53 29.89 -2.04
N ASP A 16 -7.17 29.28 -0.91
CA ASP A 16 -7.09 29.91 0.42
C ASP A 16 -8.40 30.56 0.91
N GLN A 17 -9.53 30.20 0.30
CA GLN A 17 -10.82 30.69 0.73
C GLN A 17 -11.23 30.01 2.02
N LYS A 18 -11.43 30.81 3.07
CA LYS A 18 -11.85 30.35 4.40
C LYS A 18 -13.37 30.17 4.46
N THR A 19 -13.80 28.95 4.74
CA THR A 19 -15.21 28.60 4.92
C THR A 19 -15.45 28.24 6.40
N PRO A 20 -16.29 29.01 7.12
CA PRO A 20 -16.63 28.68 8.50
C PRO A 20 -17.46 27.39 8.57
N ILE A 21 -17.16 26.55 9.55
CA ILE A 21 -17.90 25.31 9.82
C ILE A 21 -18.77 25.51 11.06
N TYR A 22 -18.13 25.88 12.17
CA TYR A 22 -18.78 25.99 13.47
C TYR A 22 -17.97 26.88 14.40
N ASN A 23 -18.65 27.55 15.32
CA ASN A 23 -18.02 28.28 16.39
C ASN A 23 -18.75 28.04 17.73
N ARG A 24 -17.99 28.10 18.82
CA ARG A 24 -18.53 28.00 20.18
C ARG A 24 -17.75 28.92 21.11
N SER A 25 -18.41 29.41 22.14
CA SER A 25 -17.80 30.20 23.20
C SER A 25 -17.84 29.41 24.50
N GLU A 26 -16.71 29.39 25.19
CA GLU A 26 -16.51 28.67 26.44
C GLU A 26 -16.29 29.67 27.57
N ASN A 27 -16.77 29.30 28.75
CA ASN A 27 -16.50 30.00 30.00
C ASN A 27 -16.20 28.98 31.10
N VAL A 28 -14.93 28.84 31.45
CA VAL A 28 -14.45 27.86 32.43
C VAL A 28 -14.32 28.51 33.80
N ALA A 29 -14.96 27.92 34.81
CA ALA A 29 -14.78 28.31 36.19
C ALA A 29 -13.44 27.79 36.71
N ILE A 30 -12.68 28.64 37.42
CA ILE A 30 -11.46 28.24 38.11
C ILE A 30 -11.86 27.85 39.54
N PRO A 31 -11.63 26.60 39.98
CA PRO A 31 -11.87 26.19 41.36
C PRO A 31 -10.97 26.99 42.32
N SER A 32 -11.46 27.22 43.55
CA SER A 32 -10.65 27.91 44.56
C SER A 32 -9.39 27.11 44.89
N GLY A 33 -8.22 27.76 44.86
CA GLY A 33 -6.91 27.14 45.11
C GLY A 33 -6.20 26.61 43.85
N GLU A 34 -6.80 26.74 42.67
CA GLU A 34 -6.25 26.31 41.38
C GLU A 34 -5.81 27.49 40.49
N GLU A 35 -5.86 28.73 40.97
CA GLU A 35 -5.76 29.95 40.15
C GLU A 35 -4.44 30.12 39.38
N ASN A 36 -3.38 29.40 39.77
CA ASN A 36 -2.05 29.45 39.16
C ASN A 36 -1.59 28.11 38.58
N LYS A 37 -2.50 27.14 38.41
CA LYS A 37 -2.20 25.85 37.81
C LYS A 37 -2.57 25.85 36.33
N THR A 38 -1.86 25.03 35.57
CA THR A 38 -2.17 24.79 34.16
C THR A 38 -3.14 23.62 34.08
N ALA A 39 -4.29 23.83 33.43
CA ALA A 39 -5.25 22.78 33.12
C ALA A 39 -5.21 22.45 31.62
N ALA A 40 -5.36 21.17 31.29
CA ALA A 40 -5.56 20.69 29.93
C ALA A 40 -7.00 20.18 29.81
N LEU A 41 -7.80 20.83 28.97
CA LEU A 41 -9.20 20.45 28.70
C LEU A 41 -9.34 20.08 27.24
N SER A 42 -10.12 19.03 26.95
CA SER A 42 -10.43 18.64 25.57
C SER A 42 -11.77 19.24 25.14
N TYR A 43 -11.80 19.73 23.91
CA TYR A 43 -12.99 20.32 23.29
C TYR A 43 -13.21 19.66 21.94
N ASP A 44 -13.95 18.56 21.96
CA ASP A 44 -14.16 17.79 20.75
C ASP A 44 -15.31 18.39 19.93
N TYR A 45 -15.13 18.40 18.61
CA TYR A 45 -16.17 18.74 17.65
C TYR A 45 -16.15 17.74 16.50
N LYS A 46 -17.28 17.09 16.27
CA LYS A 46 -17.44 16.15 15.16
C LYS A 46 -18.07 16.89 13.98
N ILE A 47 -17.30 17.04 12.92
CA ILE A 47 -17.79 17.57 11.65
C ILE A 47 -18.68 16.47 11.04
N MET A 48 -19.97 16.77 10.84
CA MET A 48 -20.83 15.90 10.04
C MET A 48 -20.39 15.97 8.58
N PRO A 49 -20.52 14.89 7.79
CA PRO A 49 -20.26 14.94 6.36
C PRO A 49 -21.09 16.07 5.77
N LEU A 50 -20.42 17.15 5.35
CA LEU A 50 -21.10 18.24 4.67
C LEU A 50 -21.58 17.64 3.35
N GLU A 51 -22.87 17.80 3.01
CA GLU A 51 -23.47 17.15 1.83
C GLU A 51 -22.78 17.51 0.49
N ASN A 52 -21.85 18.47 0.51
CA ASN A 52 -21.15 18.96 -0.65
C ASN A 52 -19.69 18.48 -0.66
N THR A 53 -19.32 17.85 -1.79
CA THR A 53 -17.97 17.43 -2.19
C THR A 53 -16.95 18.57 -2.25
N SER A 54 -17.43 19.81 -2.20
CA SER A 54 -16.61 21.01 -2.16
C SER A 54 -15.76 21.13 -0.91
N SER A 55 -15.98 20.29 0.11
CA SER A 55 -15.32 20.33 1.42
C SER A 55 -13.88 19.78 1.42
N THR A 56 -13.23 19.65 0.26
CA THR A 56 -11.81 19.25 0.19
C THR A 56 -10.92 20.44 0.55
N GLY A 57 -10.07 20.26 1.55
CA GLY A 57 -9.12 21.29 1.95
C GLY A 57 -8.48 21.04 3.30
N THR A 58 -7.88 22.08 3.87
CA THR A 58 -7.23 21.99 5.19
C THR A 58 -8.14 22.54 6.25
N TYR A 59 -8.47 21.71 7.23
CA TYR A 59 -9.35 22.03 8.34
C TYR A 59 -8.53 22.54 9.51
N TYR A 60 -8.95 23.66 10.09
CA TYR A 60 -8.29 24.33 11.19
C TYR A 60 -9.19 24.44 12.40
N CYS A 61 -8.56 24.39 13.57
CA CYS A 61 -9.12 24.82 14.84
C CYS A 61 -8.37 26.06 15.29
N GLU A 62 -9.09 27.13 15.57
CA GLU A 62 -8.57 28.41 16.00
C GLU A 62 -9.24 28.82 17.31
N VAL A 63 -8.45 29.21 18.30
CA VAL A 63 -8.94 29.67 19.60
C VAL A 63 -8.58 31.14 19.77
N LYS A 64 -9.57 31.94 20.18
CA LYS A 64 -9.40 33.37 20.46
C LYS A 64 -9.83 33.69 21.88
N TRP A 65 -9.01 34.44 22.60
CA TRP A 65 -9.36 34.95 23.93
C TRP A 65 -8.71 36.32 24.14
N ASN A 66 -9.52 37.32 24.45
CA ASN A 66 -9.08 38.73 24.43
C ASN A 66 -8.36 39.03 23.09
N ASP A 67 -7.15 39.58 23.15
CA ASP A 67 -6.33 39.93 21.98
C ASP A 67 -5.41 38.79 21.49
N VAL A 68 -5.51 37.60 22.09
CA VAL A 68 -4.67 36.45 21.72
C VAL A 68 -5.44 35.50 20.82
N GLN A 69 -4.80 35.11 19.73
CA GLN A 69 -5.29 34.12 18.78
C GLN A 69 -4.24 33.02 18.60
N LYS A 70 -4.67 31.77 18.67
CA LYS A 70 -3.84 30.60 18.39
C LYS A 70 -4.56 29.70 17.40
N MET A 71 -3.83 29.26 16.38
CA MET A 71 -4.31 28.36 15.34
C MET A 71 -3.57 27.02 15.44
N GLY A 72 -4.30 25.92 15.32
CA GLY A 72 -3.71 24.59 15.20
C GLY A 72 -2.98 24.40 13.86
N LYS A 73 -2.21 23.32 13.75
CA LYS A 73 -1.47 22.98 12.51
C LYS A 73 -2.38 22.69 11.31
N GLY A 74 -3.64 22.34 11.59
CA GLY A 74 -4.62 21.93 10.62
C GLY A 74 -4.47 20.48 10.18
N VAL A 75 -5.48 19.96 9.50
CA VAL A 75 -5.53 18.61 8.94
C VAL A 75 -6.10 18.68 7.54
N PHE A 76 -5.39 18.14 6.56
CA PHE A 76 -5.90 18.04 5.20
C PHE A 76 -6.92 16.90 5.10
N VAL A 77 -8.10 17.22 4.56
CA VAL A 77 -9.18 16.27 4.33
C VAL A 77 -9.53 16.29 2.84
N LEU A 78 -9.49 15.11 2.23
CA LEU A 78 -9.90 14.90 0.85
C LEU A 78 -11.34 14.37 0.83
N ALA A 79 -12.30 15.24 0.51
CA ALA A 79 -13.69 14.86 0.31
C ALA A 79 -13.87 14.25 -1.08
N ARG A 80 -14.48 13.07 -1.16
CA ARG A 80 -14.77 12.37 -2.42
C ARG A 80 -16.23 11.96 -2.43
N ASP A 81 -16.87 12.05 -3.60
CA ASP A 81 -18.20 11.51 -3.85
C ASP A 81 -18.29 10.01 -3.57
N THR A 82 -17.24 9.30 -3.99
CA THR A 82 -17.09 7.87 -3.77
C THR A 82 -16.15 7.64 -2.60
N GLY A 83 -16.65 6.94 -1.58
CA GLY A 83 -15.86 6.57 -0.40
C GLY A 83 -14.59 5.81 -0.78
N TYR A 84 -13.64 5.72 0.15
CA TYR A 84 -12.41 4.97 -0.07
C TYR A 84 -12.73 3.48 -0.28
N ILE A 85 -12.61 2.99 -1.52
CA ILE A 85 -12.66 1.56 -1.80
C ILE A 85 -11.33 0.99 -1.29
N ASN A 86 -11.40 0.22 -0.21
CA ASN A 86 -10.22 -0.46 0.30
C ASN A 86 -9.72 -1.45 -0.77
N THR A 87 -8.56 -1.14 -1.36
CA THR A 87 -7.99 -1.92 -2.47
C THR A 87 -7.50 -3.30 -2.03
N SER A 88 -7.43 -3.58 -0.71
CA SER A 88 -7.03 -4.88 -0.14
C SER A 88 -7.89 -6.03 -0.68
N TYR A 89 -9.21 -5.81 -0.77
CA TYR A 89 -10.15 -6.87 -1.14
C TYR A 89 -9.92 -7.40 -2.58
N GLY A 90 -9.60 -6.51 -3.52
CA GLY A 90 -9.29 -6.90 -4.89
C GLY A 90 -7.99 -7.70 -4.99
N TRP A 91 -6.97 -7.32 -4.22
CA TRP A 91 -5.68 -8.01 -4.21
C TRP A 91 -5.80 -9.42 -3.63
N GLU A 92 -6.51 -9.58 -2.52
CA GLU A 92 -6.74 -10.88 -1.88
C GLU A 92 -7.45 -11.87 -2.82
N ILE A 93 -8.47 -11.40 -3.55
CA ILE A 93 -9.19 -12.21 -4.54
C ILE A 93 -8.26 -12.67 -5.67
N LEU A 94 -7.45 -11.76 -6.21
CA LEU A 94 -6.52 -12.09 -7.29
C LEU A 94 -5.49 -13.13 -6.85
N VAL A 95 -4.95 -13.00 -5.63
CA VAL A 95 -4.03 -13.98 -5.04
C VAL A 95 -4.72 -15.32 -4.87
N ALA A 96 -5.91 -15.36 -4.27
CA ALA A 96 -6.66 -16.60 -4.04
C ALA A 96 -6.99 -17.32 -5.36
N LEU A 97 -7.44 -16.57 -6.37
CA LEU A 97 -7.74 -17.11 -7.70
C LEU A 97 -6.49 -17.68 -8.36
N THR A 98 -5.36 -16.97 -8.28
CA THR A 98 -4.08 -17.42 -8.86
C THR A 98 -3.59 -18.70 -8.20
N VAL A 99 -3.65 -18.80 -6.87
CA VAL A 99 -3.27 -20.01 -6.13
C VAL A 99 -4.17 -21.18 -6.50
N LEU A 100 -5.48 -20.96 -6.56
CA LEU A 100 -6.44 -22.01 -6.94
C LEU A 100 -6.16 -22.53 -8.36
N LEU A 101 -5.96 -21.63 -9.33
CA LEU A 101 -5.65 -21.98 -10.71
C LEU A 101 -4.31 -22.73 -10.82
N ALA A 102 -3.29 -22.32 -10.05
CA ALA A 102 -2.00 -23.01 -10.03
C ALA A 102 -2.14 -24.46 -9.51
N VAL A 103 -2.86 -24.66 -8.40
CA VAL A 103 -3.10 -25.99 -7.84
C VAL A 103 -3.87 -26.88 -8.83
N LEU A 104 -4.92 -26.35 -9.46
CA LEU A 104 -5.69 -27.08 -10.47
C LEU A 104 -4.83 -27.46 -11.68
N SER A 105 -3.98 -26.55 -12.16
CA SER A 105 -3.08 -26.80 -13.28
C SER A 105 -2.06 -27.90 -12.98
N ILE A 106 -1.41 -27.86 -11.82
CA ILE A 106 -0.45 -28.88 -11.37
C ILE A 106 -1.17 -30.23 -11.23
N THR A 107 -2.34 -30.25 -10.59
CA THR A 107 -3.12 -31.47 -10.37
C THR A 107 -3.56 -32.10 -11.69
N ALA A 108 -4.09 -31.31 -12.61
CA ALA A 108 -4.47 -31.79 -13.94
C ALA A 108 -3.27 -32.36 -14.70
N THR A 109 -2.13 -31.67 -14.68
CA THR A 109 -0.90 -32.12 -15.34
C THR A 109 -0.38 -33.43 -14.74
N ALA A 110 -0.38 -33.56 -13.41
CA ALA A 110 0.02 -34.77 -12.71
C ALA A 110 -0.89 -35.96 -13.04
N LEU A 111 -2.21 -35.76 -13.06
CA LEU A 111 -3.19 -36.78 -13.42
C LEU A 111 -3.05 -37.24 -14.88
N LEU A 112 -2.79 -36.32 -15.82
CA LEU A 112 -2.54 -36.65 -17.22
C LEU A 112 -1.27 -37.50 -17.39
N LEU A 113 -0.18 -37.13 -16.72
CA LEU A 113 1.07 -37.91 -16.74
C LEU A 113 0.89 -39.29 -16.09
N TRP A 114 0.15 -39.36 -14.98
CA TRP A 114 -0.18 -40.62 -14.32
C TRP A 114 -0.98 -41.54 -15.26
N LYS A 115 -2.08 -41.02 -15.85
CA LYS A 115 -2.89 -41.77 -16.82
C LYS A 115 -2.06 -42.22 -18.02
N ARG A 116 -1.19 -41.37 -18.56
CA ARG A 116 -0.27 -41.74 -19.65
C ARG A 116 0.66 -42.89 -19.27
N LYS A 117 1.19 -42.89 -18.04
CA LYS A 117 2.08 -43.94 -17.53
C LYS A 117 1.33 -45.27 -17.31
N VAL A 118 0.09 -45.23 -16.82
CA VAL A 118 -0.73 -46.42 -16.54
C VAL A 118 -1.35 -47.03 -17.81
N VAL A 119 -1.84 -46.20 -18.74
CA VAL A 119 -2.54 -46.66 -19.95
C VAL A 119 -1.58 -47.05 -21.07
N CYS A 120 -0.41 -46.40 -21.17
CA CYS A 120 0.61 -46.70 -22.18
C CYS A 120 2.03 -46.78 -21.56
N PRO A 121 2.42 -47.88 -20.91
CA PRO A 121 3.75 -48.01 -20.28
C PRO A 121 4.92 -47.91 -21.27
N ARG A 122 4.67 -48.16 -22.57
CA ARG A 122 5.69 -48.41 -23.60
C ARG A 122 6.31 -47.16 -24.24
N ARG A 123 5.94 -45.94 -23.86
CA ARG A 123 6.45 -44.69 -24.49
C ARG A 123 7.28 -43.79 -23.58
N ASN A 124 7.72 -44.31 -22.42
CA ASN A 124 8.60 -43.62 -21.47
C ASN A 124 10.03 -44.19 -21.47
N GLN A 125 10.56 -44.58 -22.63
CA GLN A 125 12.01 -44.55 -22.78
C GLN A 125 12.37 -43.15 -23.25
N PRO A 126 13.06 -42.31 -22.45
CA PRO A 126 13.84 -41.25 -23.07
C PRO A 126 14.76 -41.95 -24.06
N ASN A 127 14.71 -41.55 -25.33
CA ASN A 127 15.74 -41.91 -26.29
C ASN A 127 17.05 -41.28 -25.81
N ILE A 128 17.67 -41.90 -24.79
CA ILE A 128 19.11 -41.83 -24.61
C ILE A 128 19.62 -42.65 -25.78
N LEU A 129 19.71 -41.99 -26.93
CA LEU A 129 20.54 -42.41 -28.02
C LEU A 129 21.91 -42.65 -27.37
N ARG A 130 22.21 -43.93 -27.09
CA ARG A 130 23.54 -44.39 -26.79
C ARG A 130 24.33 -44.08 -28.06
N GLN A 131 24.82 -42.84 -28.16
CA GLN A 131 25.87 -42.50 -29.10
C GLN A 131 27.07 -43.27 -28.57
N LYS A 132 27.18 -44.54 -28.96
CA LYS A 132 28.44 -45.27 -28.93
C LYS A 132 29.28 -44.58 -29.99
N VAL A 133 29.82 -43.40 -29.65
CA VAL A 133 31.02 -42.90 -30.28
C VAL A 133 32.08 -43.87 -29.84
N GLU A 134 32.30 -44.91 -30.65
CA GLU A 134 33.57 -45.59 -30.66
C GLU A 134 34.60 -44.48 -30.93
N THR A 135 35.34 -44.07 -29.91
CA THR A 135 36.46 -43.16 -30.09
C THR A 135 37.49 -43.92 -30.93
N GLN A 136 37.41 -43.79 -32.26
CA GLN A 136 38.56 -44.07 -33.09
C GLN A 136 39.65 -43.09 -32.64
N LEU A 137 40.69 -43.63 -32.01
CA LEU A 137 41.95 -42.94 -31.85
C LEU A 137 42.45 -42.56 -33.25
N PRO A 138 42.76 -41.28 -33.53
CA PRO A 138 43.42 -40.94 -34.78
C PRO A 138 44.77 -41.67 -34.83
N SER A 139 44.98 -42.42 -35.92
CA SER A 139 46.26 -43.05 -36.21
C SER A 139 47.35 -41.99 -36.21
N ALA A 140 48.29 -42.09 -35.27
CA ALA A 140 49.42 -41.18 -35.16
C ALA A 140 50.42 -41.44 -36.28
N SER A 141 50.35 -40.67 -37.36
CA SER A 141 51.46 -40.55 -38.31
C SER A 141 52.51 -39.60 -37.72
N PRO A 142 53.81 -39.93 -37.72
CA PRO A 142 54.84 -39.03 -37.22
C PRO A 142 54.93 -37.77 -38.11
N PRO A 143 55.21 -36.58 -37.54
CA PRO A 143 55.34 -35.36 -38.31
C PRO A 143 56.56 -35.42 -39.25
N PRO A 144 56.49 -34.81 -40.44
CA PRO A 144 57.61 -34.75 -41.36
C PRO A 144 58.79 -33.95 -40.76
N PRO A 145 60.05 -34.32 -41.04
CA PRO A 145 61.21 -33.66 -40.49
C PRO A 145 61.32 -32.20 -40.98
N PRO A 146 61.84 -31.28 -40.13
CA PRO A 146 61.94 -29.87 -40.48
C PRO A 146 62.96 -29.63 -41.61
N PRO A 147 62.76 -28.57 -42.42
CA PRO A 147 63.64 -28.26 -43.55
C PRO A 147 65.04 -27.87 -43.08
N VAL A 148 66.05 -28.45 -43.74
CA VAL A 148 67.45 -28.06 -43.62
C VAL A 148 67.64 -26.80 -44.46
N TYR A 149 68.15 -25.74 -43.86
CA TYR A 149 68.60 -24.54 -44.57
C TYR A 149 70.12 -24.62 -44.70
N ASP A 150 70.63 -24.43 -45.92
CA ASP A 150 72.05 -24.17 -46.22
C ASP A 150 72.42 -22.71 -45.93
#